data_AF-A0A536UN13-F1
#
_entry.id   AF-A0A536UN13-F1
#
_cell.length_a   1.000
_cell.length_b   1.000
_cell.length_c   1.000
_cell.angle_alpha   90.00
_cell.angle_beta   90.00
_cell.angle_gamma   90.00
#
_symmetry.space_group_name_H-M   'P 1'
#
loop_
_entity.id
_entity.type
_entity.pdbx_description
1 polymer ?
#
loop_
_entity_poly.entity_id
_entity_poly.type
_entity_poly.pdbx_seq_one_letter_code
_entity_poly.pdbx_strand_id
1 'polypeptide(L)'
;GVALIFGGALVFAAMYVGSIDAMYGTAYGAMALTKSILFAILLLLGLANFGAVRRFAADGAAVERVRRFVEVEMGVGFAVLMTAASITSLPPAVDLVEDRVAISDVIVRMTPALPRLSSPDHAALALSKLQARLDDESRTEQRSTRAPAFVPGSGALPPRNAYDIAWSEYNHHWAGLLVAVMGLAALVQCSARAPWLKHWPLLFLLLAAFLFLRADPEVWPMGEIGLIESLKDPEVAQHRLFVVLIVAFAFFEWGVRTGRIASRRLSLVFPSLIALGGTLLLTHSHALGNMKEELLIEWTHLPIAVLGVTAGWARWLEVKAPDPEERWAGWLWPVCFVLIGLLLLGYREA
;
A
#
# COMPACT_ATOMS: atom_id res chain seq x y z
N GLY A 1 12.10 22.84 19.75
CA GLY A 1 11.70 22.14 18.52
C GLY A 1 11.11 20.79 18.85
N VAL A 2 11.91 19.72 18.77
CA VAL A 2 11.45 18.31 18.95
C VAL A 2 10.68 18.07 20.25
N ALA A 3 11.16 18.60 21.38
CA ALA A 3 10.46 18.46 22.67
C ALA A 3 9.04 19.07 22.68
N LEU A 4 8.82 20.18 21.96
CA LEU A 4 7.50 20.80 21.84
C LEU A 4 6.58 19.97 20.94
N ILE A 5 7.11 19.38 19.87
CA ILE A 5 6.35 18.47 19.00
C ILE A 5 5.95 17.23 19.77
N PHE A 6 6.86 16.64 20.54
CA PHE A 6 6.58 15.47 21.37
C PHE A 6 5.58 15.79 22.48
N GLY A 7 5.73 16.94 23.16
CA GLY A 7 4.76 17.41 24.15
C GLY A 7 3.37 17.61 23.54
N GLY A 8 3.29 18.24 22.36
CA GLY A 8 2.03 18.35 21.62
C GLY A 8 1.45 16.99 21.25
N ALA A 9 2.26 16.06 20.75
CA ALA A 9 1.82 14.71 20.42
C ALA A 9 1.23 13.96 21.62
N LEU A 10 1.81 14.10 22.82
CA LEU A 10 1.26 13.52 24.05
C LEU A 10 -0.10 14.13 24.42
N VAL A 11 -0.25 15.45 24.31
CA VAL A 11 -1.54 16.13 24.55
C VAL A 11 -2.59 15.65 23.55
N PHE A 12 -2.26 15.60 22.26
CA PHE A 12 -3.17 15.09 21.24
C PHE A 12 -3.52 13.62 21.45
N ALA A 13 -2.57 12.78 21.84
CA ALA A 13 -2.84 11.38 22.15
C ALA A 13 -3.82 11.25 23.34
N ALA A 14 -3.65 12.05 24.39
CA ALA A 14 -4.56 12.06 25.52
C ALA A 14 -5.97 12.56 25.13
N MET A 15 -6.06 13.62 24.32
CA MET A 15 -7.33 14.27 23.97
C MET A 15 -8.11 13.57 22.86
N TYR A 16 -7.44 12.96 21.88
CA TYR A 16 -8.10 12.41 20.68
C TYR A 16 -8.02 10.88 20.60
N VAL A 17 -7.10 10.24 21.34
CA VAL A 17 -7.01 8.76 21.41
C VAL A 17 -7.54 8.24 22.74
N GLY A 18 -7.13 8.83 23.85
CA GLY A 18 -7.68 8.57 25.19
C GLY A 18 -7.30 7.22 25.84
N SER A 19 -7.04 6.16 25.07
CA SER A 19 -6.67 4.83 25.59
C SER A 19 -5.84 4.01 24.62
N ILE A 20 -5.14 2.98 25.12
CA ILE A 20 -4.40 2.03 24.27
C ILE A 20 -5.37 1.24 23.38
N ASP A 21 -6.54 0.88 23.89
CA ASP A 21 -7.56 0.15 23.15
C ASP A 21 -8.10 0.96 21.97
N ALA A 22 -8.26 2.27 22.14
CA ALA A 22 -8.62 3.17 21.05
C ALA A 22 -7.50 3.30 20.00
N MET A 23 -6.24 3.17 20.41
CA MET A 23 -5.09 3.26 19.50
C MET A 23 -5.08 2.10 18.49
N TYR A 24 -5.41 0.88 18.92
CA TYR A 24 -5.47 -0.25 17.99
C TYR A 24 -6.88 -0.52 17.42
N GLY A 25 -7.92 -0.19 18.19
CA GLY A 25 -9.32 -0.55 17.90
C GLY A 25 -10.09 0.45 17.05
N THR A 26 -9.43 1.51 16.56
CA THR A 26 -10.03 2.54 15.68
C THR A 26 -9.11 2.89 14.51
N ALA A 27 -9.69 3.29 13.38
CA ALA A 27 -8.95 3.79 12.20
C ALA A 27 -8.12 5.04 12.56
N TYR A 28 -8.69 5.96 13.32
CA TYR A 28 -7.98 7.16 13.79
C TYR A 28 -6.72 6.78 14.59
N GLY A 29 -6.83 5.83 15.51
CA GLY A 29 -5.72 5.33 16.31
C GLY A 29 -4.63 4.65 15.47
N ALA A 30 -5.04 3.76 14.55
CA ALA A 30 -4.13 3.05 13.65
C ALA A 30 -3.36 4.02 12.73
N MET A 31 -4.05 5.03 12.21
CA MET A 31 -3.45 6.09 11.40
C MET A 31 -2.52 7.01 12.21
N ALA A 32 -2.91 7.35 13.45
CA ALA A 32 -2.07 8.13 14.36
C ALA A 32 -0.77 7.37 14.70
N LEU A 33 -0.85 6.06 14.91
CA LEU A 33 0.32 5.19 15.11
C LEU A 33 1.21 5.18 13.85
N THR A 34 0.62 5.01 12.68
CA THR A 34 1.34 5.04 11.39
C THR A 34 2.07 6.36 11.17
N LYS A 35 1.40 7.48 11.41
CA LYS A 35 2.01 8.82 11.37
C LYS A 35 3.17 8.94 12.37
N SER A 36 3.04 8.36 13.56
CA SER A 36 4.09 8.38 14.59
C SER A 36 5.32 7.57 14.16
N ILE A 37 5.12 6.44 13.50
CA ILE A 37 6.21 5.64 12.91
C ILE A 37 6.93 6.42 11.81
N LEU A 38 6.19 7.03 10.87
CA LEU A 38 6.77 7.87 9.82
C LEU A 38 7.52 9.08 10.39
N PHE A 39 6.99 9.70 11.45
CA PHE A 39 7.66 10.78 12.16
C PHE A 39 8.95 10.31 12.86
N ALA A 40 8.95 9.11 13.46
CA ALA A 40 10.16 8.52 14.03
C ALA A 40 11.24 8.27 12.97
N ILE A 41 10.86 7.78 11.78
CA ILE A 41 11.77 7.66 10.62
C ILE A 41 12.37 9.02 10.26
N LEU A 42 11.54 10.08 10.21
CA LEU A 42 11.98 11.44 9.93
C LEU A 42 12.99 11.96 10.99
N LEU A 43 12.76 11.67 12.27
CA LEU A 43 13.69 12.02 13.35
C LEU A 43 15.02 11.26 13.25
N LEU A 44 15.01 9.98 12.86
CA LEU A 44 16.22 9.19 12.65
C LEU A 44 17.05 9.73 11.47
N LEU A 45 16.40 10.13 10.37
CA LEU A 45 17.06 10.81 9.26
C LEU A 45 17.67 12.15 9.70
N GLY A 46 16.91 12.94 10.46
CA GLY A 46 17.40 14.21 11.02
C GLY A 46 18.60 14.02 11.96
N LEU A 47 18.61 12.96 12.76
CA LEU A 47 19.74 12.59 13.61
C LEU A 47 20.96 12.18 12.78
N ALA A 48 20.77 11.40 11.72
CA ALA A 48 21.84 11.02 10.79
C ALA A 48 22.45 12.25 10.11
N ASN A 49 21.61 13.19 9.65
CA ASN A 49 22.03 14.48 9.09
C ASN A 49 22.77 15.34 10.10
N PHE A 50 22.28 15.45 11.33
CA PHE A 50 22.94 16.19 12.40
C PHE A 50 24.34 15.63 12.70
N GLY A 51 24.47 14.30 12.78
CA GLY A 51 25.75 13.63 12.94
C GLY A 51 26.69 13.86 11.75
N ALA A 52 26.15 13.81 10.53
CA ALA A 52 26.88 14.05 9.29
C ALA A 52 27.45 15.47 9.20
N VAL A 53 26.68 16.49 9.62
CA VAL A 53 27.12 17.89 9.66
C VAL A 53 28.15 18.12 10.77
N ARG A 54 27.94 17.56 11.97
CA ARG A 54 28.87 17.74 13.09
C ARG A 54 30.21 17.06 12.92
N ARG A 55 30.26 15.96 12.17
CA ARG A 55 31.51 15.24 11.91
C ARG A 55 32.45 15.97 10.96
N PHE A 56 32.06 17.08 10.30
CA PHE A 56 32.96 17.75 9.35
C PHE A 56 32.89 19.27 9.24
N ALA A 57 34.09 19.86 9.30
CA ALA A 57 34.50 21.08 8.64
C ALA A 57 35.35 20.72 7.41
N ALA A 58 35.09 21.35 6.25
CA ALA A 58 35.96 21.53 5.07
C ALA A 58 35.69 20.80 3.72
N ASP A 59 35.08 19.61 3.62
CA ASP A 59 34.94 18.94 2.30
C ASP A 59 33.49 18.87 1.75
N GLY A 60 33.29 19.35 0.52
CA GLY A 60 31.98 19.53 -0.15
C GLY A 60 31.16 18.25 -0.40
N ALA A 61 31.73 17.05 -0.23
CA ALA A 61 30.99 15.78 -0.31
C ALA A 61 29.91 15.65 0.79
N ALA A 62 30.15 16.25 1.96
CA ALA A 62 29.16 16.28 3.05
C ALA A 62 27.90 17.06 2.66
N VAL A 63 28.04 18.12 1.86
CA VAL A 63 26.92 18.95 1.39
C VAL A 63 26.00 18.14 0.47
N GLU A 64 26.57 17.39 -0.48
CA GLU A 64 25.80 16.54 -1.39
C GLU A 64 25.12 15.38 -0.66
N ARG A 65 25.74 14.81 0.38
CA ARG A 65 25.09 13.81 1.25
C ARG A 65 23.89 14.41 1.99
N VAL A 66 24.10 15.54 2.68
CA VAL A 66 23.02 16.21 3.42
C VAL A 66 21.88 16.57 2.48
N ARG A 67 22.17 17.10 1.29
CA ARG A 67 21.15 17.40 0.27
C ARG A 67 20.30 16.19 -0.09
N ARG A 68 20.92 15.03 -0.36
CA ARG A 68 20.21 13.78 -0.68
C ARG A 68 19.26 13.36 0.45
N PHE A 69 19.72 13.44 1.70
CA PHE A 69 18.90 13.10 2.85
C PHE A 69 17.79 14.13 3.09
N VAL A 70 18.03 15.43 2.86
CA VAL A 70 16.98 16.46 2.94
C VAL A 70 15.87 16.19 1.92
N GLU A 71 16.20 15.75 0.70
CA GLU A 71 15.18 15.36 -0.28
C GLU A 71 14.31 14.20 0.24
N VAL A 72 14.92 13.20 0.89
CA VAL A 72 14.20 12.09 1.52
C VAL A 72 13.35 12.57 2.70
N GLU A 73 13.89 13.43 3.55
CA GLU A 73 13.15 14.01 4.67
C GLU A 73 11.93 14.80 4.20
N MET A 74 12.05 15.60 3.14
CA MET A 74 10.92 16.30 2.53
C MET A 74 9.87 15.31 2.01
N GLY A 75 10.32 14.21 1.41
CA GLY A 75 9.48 13.13 0.94
C GLY A 75 8.69 12.40 2.03
N VAL A 76 9.37 11.98 3.09
CA VAL A 76 8.75 11.36 4.27
C VAL A 76 7.85 12.37 5.00
N GLY A 77 8.28 13.62 5.09
CA GLY A 77 7.48 14.72 5.64
C GLY A 77 6.17 14.93 4.86
N PHE A 78 6.20 14.85 3.53
CA PHE A 78 5.00 14.86 2.71
C PHE A 78 4.07 13.68 3.05
N ALA A 79 4.59 12.46 3.18
CA ALA A 79 3.78 11.31 3.58
C ALA A 79 3.16 11.48 4.98
N VAL A 80 3.89 12.07 5.93
CA VAL A 80 3.36 12.43 7.27
C VAL A 80 2.21 13.43 7.15
N LEU A 81 2.33 14.45 6.30
CA LEU A 81 1.28 15.44 6.07
C LEU A 81 0.03 14.82 5.41
N MET A 82 0.22 13.94 4.42
CA MET A 82 -0.89 13.22 3.79
C MET A 82 -1.61 12.30 4.78
N THR A 83 -0.86 11.59 5.62
CA THR A 83 -1.43 10.77 6.71
C THR A 83 -2.21 11.64 7.69
N ALA A 84 -1.67 12.82 8.05
CA ALA A 84 -2.36 13.76 8.93
C ALA A 84 -3.66 14.29 8.30
N ALA A 85 -3.67 14.58 7.00
CA ALA A 85 -4.88 14.98 6.28
C ALA A 85 -5.93 13.84 6.26
N SER A 86 -5.50 12.59 6.05
CA SER A 86 -6.40 11.43 6.12
C SER A 86 -7.05 11.31 7.51
N ILE A 87 -6.26 11.45 8.59
CA ILE A 87 -6.76 11.43 9.98
C ILE A 87 -7.86 12.47 10.23
N THR A 88 -7.81 13.65 9.59
CA THR A 88 -8.86 14.68 9.78
C THR A 88 -10.23 14.30 9.21
N SER A 89 -10.30 13.25 8.39
CA SER A 89 -11.54 12.70 7.86
C SER A 89 -12.12 11.57 8.73
N LEU A 90 -11.42 11.18 9.79
CA LEU A 90 -11.82 10.11 10.70
C LEU A 90 -12.36 10.69 12.01
N PRO A 91 -13.39 10.07 12.62
CA PRO A 91 -13.83 10.44 13.96
C PRO A 91 -12.67 10.24 14.96
N PRO A 92 -12.44 11.18 15.90
CA PRO A 92 -11.49 10.98 16.98
C PRO A 92 -11.72 9.64 17.69
N ALA A 93 -10.65 8.92 18.00
CA ALA A 93 -10.76 7.59 18.60
C ALA A 93 -11.37 7.63 20.02
N VAL A 94 -11.29 8.77 20.71
CA VAL A 94 -11.96 9.00 22.01
C VAL A 94 -13.49 9.01 21.89
N ASP A 95 -14.03 9.41 20.74
CA ASP A 95 -15.48 9.53 20.51
C ASP A 95 -16.12 8.17 20.16
N LEU A 96 -15.31 7.24 19.64
CA LEU A 96 -15.71 5.85 19.36
C LEU A 96 -15.59 5.03 20.64
N VAL A 97 -16.65 4.92 21.44
CA VAL A 97 -16.68 4.09 22.66
C VAL A 97 -17.31 2.71 22.45
N GLU A 98 -18.15 2.57 21.43
CA GLU A 98 -18.80 1.32 21.02
C GLU A 98 -18.18 0.80 19.70
N ASP A 99 -18.38 -0.49 19.39
CA ASP A 99 -17.93 -1.15 18.14
C ASP A 99 -16.43 -1.06 17.81
N ARG A 100 -15.58 -0.88 18.81
CA ARG A 100 -14.12 -1.00 18.66
C ARG A 100 -13.74 -2.42 18.26
N VAL A 101 -12.75 -2.52 17.37
CA VAL A 101 -12.12 -3.82 17.07
C VAL A 101 -11.40 -4.34 18.31
N ALA A 102 -11.72 -5.58 18.71
CA ALA A 102 -11.03 -6.25 19.80
C ALA A 102 -9.59 -6.63 19.38
N ILE A 103 -8.66 -6.61 20.33
CA ILE A 103 -7.27 -6.99 20.05
C ILE A 103 -7.17 -8.44 19.55
N SER A 104 -8.07 -9.33 19.98
CA SER A 104 -8.15 -10.70 19.49
C SER A 104 -8.42 -10.75 17.99
N ASP A 105 -9.26 -9.86 17.46
CA ASP A 105 -9.58 -9.80 16.04
C ASP A 105 -8.38 -9.28 15.24
N VAL A 106 -7.64 -8.30 15.78
CA VAL A 106 -6.39 -7.81 15.18
C VAL A 106 -5.33 -8.92 15.18
N ILE A 107 -5.15 -9.64 16.29
CA ILE A 107 -4.20 -10.76 16.39
C ILE A 107 -4.58 -11.85 15.40
N VAL A 108 -5.88 -12.19 15.30
CA VAL A 108 -6.37 -13.11 14.29
C VAL A 108 -5.96 -12.58 12.92
N ARG A 109 -6.38 -11.38 12.53
CA ARG A 109 -6.05 -10.78 11.22
C ARG A 109 -4.55 -10.78 10.89
N MET A 110 -3.68 -10.52 11.88
CA MET A 110 -2.23 -10.42 11.70
C MET A 110 -1.48 -11.75 11.83
N THR A 111 -2.15 -12.84 12.24
CA THR A 111 -1.54 -14.17 12.29
C THR A 111 -1.37 -14.72 10.87
N PRO A 112 -0.14 -15.02 10.41
CA PRO A 112 0.08 -15.50 9.05
C PRO A 112 -0.66 -16.81 8.77
N ALA A 113 -1.38 -16.87 7.66
CA ALA A 113 -1.98 -18.09 7.14
C ALA A 113 -1.12 -18.74 6.05
N LEU A 114 -1.39 -20.02 5.75
CA LEU A 114 -0.87 -20.65 4.55
C LEU A 114 -1.55 -20.03 3.32
N PRO A 115 -0.79 -19.77 2.23
CA PRO A 115 -1.34 -19.12 1.05
C PRO A 115 -2.36 -20.02 0.33
N ARG A 116 -3.48 -19.42 -0.04
CA ARG A 116 -4.53 -19.97 -0.89
C ARG A 116 -4.13 -19.80 -2.35
N LEU A 117 -3.76 -20.92 -2.99
CA LEU A 117 -3.41 -20.96 -4.41
C LEU A 117 -4.55 -21.45 -5.31
N SER A 118 -5.73 -21.71 -4.74
CA SER A 118 -6.95 -22.06 -5.46
C SER A 118 -7.98 -20.94 -5.36
N SER A 119 -8.50 -20.52 -6.51
CA SER A 119 -9.47 -19.43 -6.59
C SER A 119 -10.90 -19.97 -6.50
N PRO A 120 -11.82 -19.30 -5.78
CA PRO A 120 -13.24 -19.61 -5.87
C PRO A 120 -13.82 -19.23 -7.24
N ASP A 121 -14.96 -19.83 -7.59
CA ASP A 121 -15.71 -19.48 -8.80
C ASP A 121 -16.26 -18.05 -8.71
N HIS A 122 -16.11 -17.29 -9.79
CA HIS A 122 -16.62 -15.91 -9.91
C HIS A 122 -18.14 -15.85 -9.79
N ALA A 123 -18.86 -16.86 -10.28
CA ALA A 123 -20.31 -16.95 -10.14
C ALA A 123 -20.77 -17.16 -8.68
N ALA A 124 -19.86 -17.58 -7.79
CA ALA A 124 -20.17 -17.82 -6.39
C ALA A 124 -20.10 -16.56 -5.51
N LEU A 125 -19.50 -15.48 -6.01
CA LEU A 125 -19.33 -14.19 -5.32
C LEU A 125 -20.69 -13.54 -4.99
N ALA A 126 -20.74 -12.73 -3.94
CA ALA A 126 -22.01 -12.16 -3.45
C ALA A 126 -22.69 -11.29 -4.51
N LEU A 127 -21.92 -10.42 -5.17
CA LEU A 127 -22.42 -9.56 -6.24
C LEU A 127 -22.92 -10.36 -7.44
N SER A 128 -22.15 -11.34 -7.93
CA SER A 128 -22.54 -12.20 -9.04
C SER A 128 -23.84 -12.95 -8.76
N LYS A 129 -23.99 -13.49 -7.54
CA LYS A 129 -25.22 -14.15 -7.09
C LYS A 129 -26.41 -13.20 -6.97
N LEU A 130 -26.17 -11.95 -6.54
CA LEU A 130 -27.22 -10.96 -6.45
C LEU A 130 -27.71 -10.57 -7.86
N GLN A 131 -26.78 -10.33 -8.79
CA GLN A 131 -27.13 -10.02 -10.18
C GLN A 131 -27.93 -11.17 -10.82
N ALA A 132 -27.48 -12.42 -10.66
CA ALA A 132 -28.18 -13.58 -11.19
C ALA A 132 -29.61 -13.72 -10.64
N ARG A 133 -29.86 -13.37 -9.37
CA ARG A 133 -31.21 -13.34 -8.78
C ARG A 133 -32.07 -12.23 -9.38
N LEU A 134 -31.55 -11.02 -9.47
CA LEU A 134 -32.27 -9.89 -10.08
C LEU A 134 -32.63 -10.16 -11.54
N ASP A 135 -31.77 -10.88 -12.27
CA ASP A 135 -32.03 -11.29 -13.64
C ASP A 135 -33.13 -12.35 -13.76
N ASP A 136 -33.22 -13.25 -12.79
CA ASP A 136 -34.28 -14.27 -12.74
C ASP A 136 -35.64 -13.65 -12.38
N GLU A 137 -35.65 -12.73 -11.41
CA GLU A 137 -36.83 -11.94 -11.05
C GLU A 137 -37.32 -11.09 -12.23
N SER A 138 -36.41 -10.39 -12.92
CA SER A 138 -36.72 -9.59 -14.10
C SER A 138 -37.32 -10.43 -15.22
N ARG A 139 -36.80 -11.64 -15.44
CA ARG A 139 -37.34 -12.60 -16.42
C ARG A 139 -38.72 -13.13 -16.02
N THR A 140 -38.92 -13.47 -14.74
CA THR A 140 -40.18 -13.99 -14.21
C THR A 140 -41.29 -12.94 -14.27
N GLU A 141 -40.96 -11.70 -13.94
CA GLU A 141 -41.89 -10.58 -13.93
C GLU A 141 -42.00 -9.83 -15.27
N GLN A 142 -41.29 -10.30 -16.31
CA GLN A 142 -41.27 -9.70 -17.65
C GLN A 142 -40.96 -8.19 -17.63
N ARG A 143 -40.07 -7.76 -16.73
CA ARG A 143 -39.69 -6.34 -16.61
C ARG A 143 -38.91 -5.91 -17.85
N SER A 144 -39.25 -4.74 -18.39
CA SER A 144 -38.55 -4.16 -19.55
C SER A 144 -37.14 -3.66 -19.23
N THR A 145 -36.84 -3.41 -17.95
CA THR A 145 -35.55 -2.90 -17.48
C THR A 145 -34.87 -3.89 -16.53
N ARG A 146 -33.60 -4.20 -16.82
CA ARG A 146 -32.73 -5.01 -15.97
C ARG A 146 -32.19 -4.14 -14.83
N ALA A 147 -32.44 -4.53 -13.59
CA ALA A 147 -31.89 -3.85 -12.43
C ALA A 147 -30.44 -4.31 -12.19
N PRO A 148 -29.46 -3.39 -12.10
CA PRO A 148 -28.10 -3.75 -11.73
C PRO A 148 -28.01 -4.03 -10.23
N ALA A 149 -27.27 -5.07 -9.85
CA ALA A 149 -26.97 -5.42 -8.46
C ALA A 149 -26.05 -4.40 -7.79
N PHE A 150 -25.28 -3.64 -8.58
CA PHE A 150 -24.36 -2.62 -8.12
C PHE A 150 -24.37 -1.43 -9.07
N VAL A 151 -24.38 -0.23 -8.49
CA VAL A 151 -24.23 1.02 -9.23
C VAL A 151 -22.90 1.66 -8.80
N PRO A 152 -21.94 1.86 -9.72
CA PRO A 152 -20.65 2.47 -9.41
C PRO A 152 -20.78 3.80 -8.65
N GLY A 153 -20.07 3.93 -7.53
CA GLY A 153 -20.11 5.11 -6.68
C GLY A 153 -21.32 5.21 -5.74
N SER A 154 -22.22 4.22 -5.71
CA SER A 154 -23.32 4.19 -4.74
C SER A 154 -22.89 3.79 -3.33
N GLY A 155 -21.72 3.13 -3.19
CA GLY A 155 -21.22 2.59 -1.92
C GLY A 155 -22.04 1.42 -1.36
N ALA A 156 -23.08 0.97 -2.07
CA ALA A 156 -23.98 -0.08 -1.61
C ALA A 156 -23.56 -1.44 -2.18
N LEU A 157 -22.78 -2.20 -1.39
CA LEU A 157 -22.38 -3.57 -1.70
C LEU A 157 -23.19 -4.58 -0.89
N PRO A 158 -23.53 -5.76 -1.46
CA PRO A 158 -24.10 -6.84 -0.67
C PRO A 158 -23.10 -7.31 0.39
N PRO A 159 -23.57 -7.87 1.52
CA PRO A 159 -22.70 -8.46 2.52
C PRO A 159 -21.77 -9.50 1.90
N ARG A 160 -20.48 -9.43 2.25
CA ARG A 160 -19.47 -10.36 1.76
C ARG A 160 -19.74 -11.77 2.28
N ASN A 161 -19.56 -12.76 1.42
CA ASN A 161 -19.66 -14.17 1.75
C ASN A 161 -18.26 -14.84 1.77
N ALA A 162 -18.21 -16.13 2.13
CA ALA A 162 -16.96 -16.87 2.21
C ALA A 162 -16.16 -16.93 0.89
N TYR A 163 -16.84 -16.84 -0.26
CA TYR A 163 -16.19 -16.78 -1.57
C TYR A 163 -15.58 -15.41 -1.85
N ASP A 164 -16.19 -14.31 -1.42
CA ASP A 164 -15.61 -12.96 -1.53
C ASP A 164 -14.35 -12.82 -0.65
N ILE A 165 -14.35 -13.45 0.53
CA ILE A 165 -13.16 -13.55 1.38
C ILE A 165 -12.08 -14.39 0.69
N ALA A 166 -12.41 -15.61 0.25
CA ALA A 166 -11.44 -16.48 -0.42
C ALA A 166 -10.89 -15.88 -1.73
N TRP A 167 -11.69 -15.09 -2.44
CA TRP A 167 -11.30 -14.37 -3.64
C TRP A 167 -10.24 -13.31 -3.35
N SER A 168 -10.47 -12.50 -2.32
CA SER A 168 -9.55 -11.47 -1.88
C SER A 168 -8.26 -12.06 -1.30
N GLU A 169 -8.35 -13.10 -0.46
CA GLU A 169 -7.18 -13.82 0.07
C GLU A 169 -6.30 -14.36 -1.06
N TYR A 170 -6.91 -15.06 -2.03
CA TYR A 170 -6.22 -15.56 -3.21
C TYR A 170 -5.49 -14.44 -3.97
N ASN A 171 -6.15 -13.29 -4.16
CA ASN A 171 -5.55 -12.14 -4.83
C ASN A 171 -4.34 -11.58 -4.06
N HIS A 172 -4.47 -11.41 -2.74
CA HIS A 172 -3.38 -10.95 -1.89
C HIS A 172 -2.21 -11.94 -1.87
N HIS A 173 -2.48 -13.25 -1.79
CA HIS A 173 -1.43 -14.28 -1.77
C HIS A 173 -0.63 -14.34 -3.06
N TRP A 174 -1.28 -14.26 -4.22
CA TRP A 174 -0.59 -14.22 -5.51
C TRP A 174 0.20 -12.92 -5.72
N ALA A 175 -0.38 -11.78 -5.34
CA ALA A 175 0.34 -10.52 -5.35
C ALA A 175 1.57 -10.58 -4.43
N GLY A 176 1.41 -11.13 -3.23
CA GLY A 176 2.48 -11.33 -2.25
C GLY A 176 3.59 -12.23 -2.74
N LEU A 177 3.26 -13.34 -3.39
CA LEU A 177 4.23 -14.24 -4.02
C LEU A 177 5.06 -13.50 -5.07
N LEU A 178 4.41 -12.78 -5.99
CA LEU A 178 5.10 -12.02 -7.04
C LEU A 178 6.02 -10.95 -6.44
N VAL A 179 5.53 -10.18 -5.45
CA VAL A 179 6.30 -9.11 -4.80
C VAL A 179 7.47 -9.66 -3.99
N ALA A 180 7.29 -10.78 -3.28
CA ALA A 180 8.37 -11.46 -2.56
C ALA A 180 9.47 -11.95 -3.53
N VAL A 181 9.08 -12.58 -4.65
CA VAL A 181 10.03 -13.02 -5.68
C VAL A 181 10.78 -11.84 -6.28
N MET A 182 10.11 -10.71 -6.54
CA MET A 182 10.78 -9.48 -7.01
C MET A 182 11.80 -8.96 -6.01
N GLY A 183 11.44 -8.88 -4.72
CA GLY A 183 12.35 -8.45 -3.66
C GLY A 183 13.56 -9.38 -3.50
N LEU A 184 13.33 -10.69 -3.51
CA LEU A 184 14.40 -11.70 -3.45
C LEU A 184 15.31 -11.64 -4.67
N ALA A 185 14.75 -11.52 -5.88
CA ALA A 185 15.53 -11.40 -7.10
C ALA A 185 16.39 -10.13 -7.09
N ALA A 186 15.86 -9.01 -6.60
CA ALA A 186 16.61 -7.77 -6.42
C ALA A 186 17.75 -7.93 -5.40
N LEU A 187 17.52 -8.59 -4.27
CA LEU A 187 18.58 -8.90 -3.28
C LEU A 187 19.70 -9.75 -3.85
N VAL A 188 19.35 -10.82 -4.58
CA VAL A 188 20.34 -11.69 -5.21
C VAL A 188 21.11 -10.92 -6.28
N GLN A 189 20.44 -10.05 -7.04
CA GLN A 189 21.10 -9.19 -8.01
C GLN A 189 22.12 -8.23 -7.36
N CYS A 190 21.79 -7.65 -6.20
CA CYS A 190 22.73 -6.80 -5.44
C CYS A 190 24.02 -7.54 -5.03
N SER A 191 23.97 -8.87 -4.91
CA SER A 191 25.15 -9.70 -4.61
C SER A 191 26.05 -10.01 -5.82
N ALA A 192 25.71 -9.53 -7.02
CA ALA A 192 26.40 -9.77 -8.30
C ALA A 192 26.51 -11.25 -8.76
N ARG A 193 25.89 -12.19 -8.03
CA ARG A 193 25.95 -13.64 -8.32
C ARG A 193 25.07 -14.07 -9.49
N ALA A 194 24.08 -13.26 -9.87
CA ALA A 194 23.08 -13.64 -10.86
C ALA A 194 22.72 -12.44 -11.78
N PRO A 195 23.57 -12.09 -12.76
CA PRO A 195 23.36 -10.92 -13.62
C PRO A 195 22.12 -11.01 -14.52
N TRP A 196 21.67 -12.24 -14.83
CA TRP A 196 20.44 -12.52 -15.56
C TRP A 196 19.17 -12.09 -14.83
N LEU A 197 19.21 -11.92 -13.49
CA LEU A 197 18.08 -11.42 -12.72
C LEU A 197 17.75 -9.95 -13.00
N LYS A 198 18.52 -9.22 -13.81
CA LYS A 198 18.20 -7.86 -14.26
C LYS A 198 16.83 -7.70 -14.95
N HIS A 199 16.20 -8.81 -15.31
CA HIS A 199 14.86 -8.86 -15.91
C HIS A 199 13.72 -9.02 -14.88
N TRP A 200 14.02 -9.14 -13.58
CA TRP A 200 13.01 -9.25 -12.52
C TRP A 200 11.91 -8.17 -12.57
N PRO A 201 12.15 -6.91 -13.00
CA PRO A 201 11.07 -5.91 -13.02
C PRO A 201 9.94 -6.24 -14.01
N LEU A 202 10.15 -7.16 -14.96
CA LEU A 202 9.09 -7.62 -15.86
C LEU A 202 7.99 -8.40 -15.12
N LEU A 203 8.26 -8.91 -13.91
CA LEU A 203 7.23 -9.50 -13.05
C LEU A 203 6.15 -8.49 -12.64
N PHE A 204 6.44 -7.19 -12.66
CA PHE A 204 5.41 -6.16 -12.48
C PHE A 204 4.35 -6.19 -13.61
N LEU A 205 4.71 -6.56 -14.85
CA LEU A 205 3.71 -6.69 -15.92
C LEU A 205 2.75 -7.85 -15.64
N LEU A 206 3.27 -8.95 -15.09
CA LEU A 206 2.45 -10.08 -14.65
C LEU A 206 1.53 -9.67 -13.50
N LEU A 207 2.05 -8.94 -12.51
CA LEU A 207 1.25 -8.40 -11.40
C LEU A 207 0.17 -7.42 -11.89
N ALA A 208 0.51 -6.52 -12.81
CA ALA A 208 -0.42 -5.56 -13.39
C ALA A 208 -1.54 -6.27 -14.16
N ALA A 209 -1.21 -7.27 -14.99
CA ALA A 209 -2.22 -8.07 -15.68
C ALA A 209 -3.12 -8.83 -14.69
N PHE A 210 -2.53 -9.41 -13.64
CA PHE A 210 -3.27 -10.09 -12.59
C PHE A 210 -4.27 -9.16 -11.88
N LEU A 211 -3.82 -7.98 -11.43
CA LEU A 211 -4.67 -6.99 -10.77
C LEU A 211 -5.72 -6.42 -11.72
N PHE A 212 -5.37 -6.11 -12.97
CA PHE A 212 -6.30 -5.61 -13.97
C PHE A 212 -7.49 -6.56 -14.18
N LEU A 213 -7.20 -7.87 -14.17
CA LEU A 213 -8.22 -8.89 -14.34
C LEU A 213 -9.02 -9.14 -13.07
N ARG A 214 -8.40 -9.08 -11.87
CA ARG A 214 -8.99 -9.66 -10.65
C ARG A 214 -9.30 -8.72 -9.50
N ALA A 215 -8.78 -7.49 -9.49
CA ALA A 215 -9.00 -6.54 -8.41
C ALA A 215 -10.50 -6.27 -8.22
N ASP A 216 -11.19 -5.99 -9.33
CA ASP A 216 -12.61 -5.62 -9.36
C ASP A 216 -13.40 -6.71 -10.13
N PRO A 217 -13.94 -7.75 -9.47
CA PRO A 217 -14.61 -8.86 -10.16
C PRO A 217 -15.89 -8.43 -10.90
N GLU A 218 -16.52 -7.33 -10.50
CA GLU A 218 -17.74 -6.77 -11.10
C GLU A 218 -17.47 -5.94 -12.38
N VAL A 219 -16.20 -5.63 -12.67
CA VAL A 219 -15.80 -4.81 -13.81
C VAL A 219 -15.30 -5.68 -14.95
N TRP A 220 -15.52 -5.24 -16.19
CA TRP A 220 -14.94 -5.85 -17.39
C TRP A 220 -13.41 -6.05 -17.21
N PRO A 221 -12.85 -7.21 -17.63
CA PRO A 221 -13.48 -8.24 -18.47
C PRO A 221 -14.26 -9.34 -17.77
N MET A 222 -14.26 -9.40 -16.43
CA MET A 222 -14.94 -10.50 -15.72
C MET A 222 -16.37 -10.20 -15.35
N GLY A 223 -16.67 -8.95 -15.01
CA GLY A 223 -18.02 -8.52 -14.68
C GLY A 223 -18.68 -7.70 -15.79
N GLU A 224 -19.91 -7.29 -15.49
CA GLU A 224 -20.80 -6.65 -16.47
C GLU A 224 -20.59 -5.14 -16.58
N ILE A 225 -19.92 -4.52 -15.60
CA ILE A 225 -19.74 -3.07 -15.57
C ILE A 225 -18.65 -2.68 -16.57
N GLY A 226 -18.98 -1.73 -17.44
CA GLY A 226 -18.05 -1.23 -18.45
C GLY A 226 -16.86 -0.48 -17.83
N LEU A 227 -15.70 -0.55 -18.49
CA LEU A 227 -14.44 0.03 -17.99
C LEU A 227 -14.50 1.54 -17.73
N ILE A 228 -15.24 2.31 -18.54
CA ILE A 228 -15.39 3.76 -18.33
C ILE A 228 -16.39 4.06 -17.22
N GLU A 229 -17.47 3.28 -17.16
CA GLU A 229 -18.52 3.46 -16.16
C GLU A 229 -18.02 3.19 -14.74
N SER A 230 -17.18 2.16 -14.60
CA SER A 230 -16.58 1.79 -13.32
C SER A 230 -15.68 2.89 -12.74
N LEU A 231 -15.16 3.82 -13.55
CA LEU A 231 -14.33 4.94 -13.06
C LEU A 231 -15.12 5.98 -12.24
N LYS A 232 -16.46 5.89 -12.22
CA LYS A 232 -17.29 6.66 -11.28
C LYS A 232 -17.12 6.17 -9.84
N ASP A 233 -16.66 4.94 -9.66
CA ASP A 233 -16.30 4.41 -8.36
C ASP A 233 -14.86 4.82 -8.00
N PRO A 234 -14.65 5.57 -6.90
CA PRO A 234 -13.32 5.98 -6.47
C PRO A 234 -12.37 4.80 -6.20
N GLU A 235 -12.87 3.69 -5.66
CA GLU A 235 -12.07 2.51 -5.31
C GLU A 235 -11.55 1.85 -6.58
N VAL A 236 -12.43 1.61 -7.56
CA VAL A 236 -12.04 1.07 -8.87
C VAL A 236 -11.08 2.03 -9.59
N ALA A 237 -11.35 3.34 -9.57
CA ALA A 237 -10.46 4.32 -10.19
C ALA A 237 -9.04 4.27 -9.58
N GLN A 238 -8.93 4.08 -8.26
CA GLN A 238 -7.64 3.90 -7.58
C GLN A 238 -6.97 2.58 -7.97
N HIS A 239 -7.70 1.46 -8.04
CA HIS A 239 -7.15 0.19 -8.53
C HIS A 239 -6.61 0.30 -9.96
N ARG A 240 -7.32 0.98 -10.87
CA ARG A 240 -6.85 1.21 -12.25
C ARG A 240 -5.63 2.12 -12.29
N LEU A 241 -5.58 3.16 -11.46
CA LEU A 241 -4.38 4.00 -11.32
C LEU A 241 -3.19 3.16 -10.85
N PHE A 242 -3.36 2.29 -9.84
CA PHE A 242 -2.29 1.41 -9.37
C PHE A 242 -1.80 0.44 -10.44
N VAL A 243 -2.68 -0.12 -11.26
CA VAL A 243 -2.27 -0.95 -12.43
C VAL A 243 -1.36 -0.15 -13.37
N VAL A 244 -1.73 1.08 -13.72
CA VAL A 244 -0.90 1.95 -14.58
C VAL A 244 0.45 2.25 -13.93
N LEU A 245 0.47 2.54 -12.63
CA LEU A 245 1.70 2.77 -11.87
C LEU A 245 2.62 1.55 -11.88
N ILE A 246 2.08 0.35 -11.68
CA ILE A 246 2.84 -0.91 -11.70
C ILE A 246 3.42 -1.19 -13.09
N VAL A 247 2.67 -0.89 -14.16
CA VAL A 247 3.19 -0.99 -15.54
C VAL A 247 4.37 -0.02 -15.73
N ALA A 248 4.27 1.21 -15.22
CA ALA A 248 5.37 2.17 -15.25
C ALA A 248 6.59 1.65 -14.45
N PHE A 249 6.38 1.00 -13.30
CA PHE A 249 7.46 0.40 -12.52
C PHE A 249 8.27 -0.59 -13.36
N ALA A 250 7.57 -1.46 -14.09
CA ALA A 250 8.20 -2.44 -14.97
C ALA A 250 9.11 -1.75 -15.98
N PHE A 251 8.60 -0.79 -16.75
CA PHE A 251 9.35 -0.17 -17.83
C PHE A 251 10.55 0.65 -17.35
N PHE A 252 10.37 1.46 -16.31
CA PHE A 252 11.44 2.33 -15.81
C PHE A 252 12.53 1.54 -15.10
N GLU A 253 12.18 0.66 -14.15
CA GLU A 253 13.20 -0.10 -13.43
C GLU A 253 13.87 -1.13 -14.34
N TRP A 254 13.13 -1.78 -15.25
CA TRP A 254 13.76 -2.67 -16.24
C TRP A 254 14.69 -1.91 -17.19
N GLY A 255 14.28 -0.73 -17.65
CA GLY A 255 15.10 0.13 -18.50
C GLY A 255 16.41 0.54 -17.83
N VAL A 256 16.34 0.93 -16.55
CA VAL A 256 17.53 1.26 -15.73
C VAL A 256 18.41 0.03 -15.53
N ARG A 257 17.85 -1.10 -15.08
CA ARG A 257 18.59 -2.34 -14.78
C ARG A 257 19.27 -2.96 -15.98
N THR A 258 18.75 -2.71 -17.18
CA THR A 258 19.33 -3.22 -18.43
C THR A 258 20.21 -2.23 -19.17
N GLY A 259 20.40 -1.02 -18.63
CA GLY A 259 21.22 0.03 -19.26
C GLY A 259 20.56 0.70 -20.48
N ARG A 260 19.27 0.44 -20.73
CA ARG A 260 18.49 1.11 -21.79
C ARG A 260 18.19 2.56 -21.43
N ILE A 261 18.09 2.86 -20.14
CA ILE A 261 17.90 4.22 -19.61
C ILE A 261 19.20 4.65 -18.93
N ALA A 262 19.91 5.59 -19.55
CA ALA A 262 21.11 6.20 -18.99
C ALA A 262 20.83 7.55 -18.30
N SER A 263 19.64 8.13 -18.50
CA SER A 263 19.28 9.44 -17.93
C SER A 263 19.04 9.34 -16.43
N ARG A 264 19.84 10.09 -15.64
CA ARG A 264 19.69 10.16 -14.18
C ARG A 264 18.29 10.59 -13.72
N ARG A 265 17.60 11.44 -14.50
CA ARG A 265 16.23 11.87 -14.18
C ARG A 265 15.22 10.73 -14.35
N LEU A 266 15.34 9.96 -15.43
CA LEU A 266 14.44 8.84 -15.70
C LEU A 266 14.67 7.68 -14.73
N SER A 267 15.90 7.51 -14.23
CA SER A 267 16.20 6.54 -13.18
C SER A 267 15.51 6.83 -11.85
N LEU A 268 15.03 8.05 -11.64
CA LEU A 268 14.31 8.44 -10.43
C LEU A 268 12.79 8.21 -10.53
N VAL A 269 12.27 7.88 -11.71
CA VAL A 269 10.82 7.68 -11.89
C VAL A 269 10.34 6.50 -11.04
N PHE A 270 11.01 5.35 -11.12
CA PHE A 270 10.64 4.18 -10.31
C PHE A 270 10.61 4.46 -8.81
N PRO A 271 11.67 4.98 -8.15
CA PRO A 271 11.62 5.28 -6.73
C PRO A 271 10.56 6.34 -6.37
N SER A 272 10.37 7.37 -7.22
CA SER A 272 9.30 8.35 -7.00
C SER A 272 7.92 7.75 -7.03
N LEU A 273 7.63 6.88 -8.01
CA LEU A 273 6.31 6.28 -8.13
C LEU A 273 6.05 5.24 -7.02
N ILE A 274 7.08 4.55 -6.51
CA ILE A 274 6.94 3.71 -5.31
C ILE A 274 6.61 4.56 -4.09
N ALA A 275 7.38 5.64 -3.85
CA ALA A 275 7.16 6.52 -2.72
C ALA A 275 5.77 7.18 -2.78
N LEU A 276 5.34 7.59 -3.97
CA LEU A 276 4.01 8.12 -4.22
C LEU A 276 2.94 7.06 -4.00
N GLY A 277 3.11 5.85 -4.54
CA GLY A 277 2.16 4.74 -4.35
C GLY A 277 1.98 4.37 -2.87
N GLY A 278 3.08 4.27 -2.12
CA GLY A 278 3.03 4.07 -0.66
C GLY A 278 2.35 5.22 0.07
N THR A 279 2.54 6.47 -0.38
CA THR A 279 1.86 7.64 0.19
C THR A 279 0.36 7.67 -0.13
N LEU A 280 -0.02 7.31 -1.36
CA LEU A 280 -1.43 7.22 -1.76
C LEU A 280 -2.17 6.14 -0.97
N LEU A 281 -1.49 5.04 -0.65
CA LEU A 281 -2.06 3.96 0.18
C LEU A 281 -2.41 4.43 1.59
N LEU A 282 -1.70 5.44 2.14
CA LEU A 282 -2.04 6.08 3.43
C LEU A 282 -3.30 6.95 3.36
N THR A 283 -3.82 7.20 2.16
CA THR A 283 -5.00 8.05 1.92
C THR A 283 -6.14 7.29 1.26
N HIS A 284 -5.95 5.98 1.07
CA HIS A 284 -6.95 5.10 0.48
C HIS A 284 -7.83 4.50 1.58
N SER A 285 -9.14 4.51 1.36
CA SER A 285 -10.14 3.86 2.21
C SER A 285 -10.96 2.91 1.34
N HIS A 286 -11.35 1.77 1.90
CA HIS A 286 -12.29 0.87 1.23
C HIS A 286 -13.71 1.33 1.54
N ALA A 287 -14.58 1.37 0.54
CA ALA A 287 -15.99 1.69 0.75
C ALA A 287 -16.74 0.47 1.30
N LEU A 288 -16.37 0.01 2.50
CA LEU A 288 -17.07 -1.06 3.19
C LEU A 288 -18.18 -0.46 4.04
N GLY A 289 -19.39 -0.99 3.90
CA GLY A 289 -20.50 -0.66 4.81
C GLY A 289 -20.26 -1.11 6.26
N ASN A 290 -19.13 -1.77 6.55
CA ASN A 290 -18.75 -2.30 7.85
C ASN A 290 -17.40 -1.71 8.32
N MET A 291 -17.46 -0.77 9.27
CA MET A 291 -16.29 -0.09 9.84
C MET A 291 -15.29 -1.05 10.50
N LYS A 292 -15.76 -2.18 11.04
CA LYS A 292 -14.90 -3.19 11.66
C LYS A 292 -14.01 -3.88 10.62
N GLU A 293 -14.61 -4.27 9.49
CA GLU A 293 -13.90 -4.93 8.40
C GLU A 293 -12.91 -3.97 7.73
N GLU A 294 -13.32 -2.71 7.52
CA GLU A 294 -12.47 -1.65 7.00
C GLU A 294 -11.21 -1.48 7.85
N LEU A 295 -11.36 -1.33 9.17
CA LEU A 295 -10.23 -1.20 10.08
C LEU A 295 -9.32 -2.44 10.06
N LEU A 296 -9.89 -3.65 10.05
CA LEU A 296 -9.07 -4.86 10.00
C LEU A 296 -8.29 -4.98 8.68
N ILE A 297 -8.84 -4.49 7.56
CA ILE A 297 -8.12 -4.44 6.28
C ILE A 297 -7.00 -3.39 6.36
N GLU A 298 -7.31 -2.23 6.94
CA GLU A 298 -6.36 -1.13 7.15
C GLU A 298 -5.13 -1.58 7.97
N TRP A 299 -5.32 -2.41 9.01
CA TRP A 299 -4.22 -3.01 9.79
C TRP A 299 -3.20 -3.81 8.96
N THR A 300 -3.62 -4.35 7.82
CA THR A 300 -2.69 -5.04 6.90
C THR A 300 -2.06 -4.05 5.91
N HIS A 301 -2.80 -3.04 5.46
CA HIS A 301 -2.35 -2.10 4.43
C HIS A 301 -1.40 -1.01 4.96
N LEU A 302 -1.59 -0.54 6.20
CA LEU A 302 -0.73 0.50 6.79
C LEU A 302 0.75 0.09 6.86
N PRO A 303 1.11 -1.12 7.33
CA PRO A 303 2.50 -1.59 7.26
C PRO A 303 3.05 -1.63 5.83
N ILE A 304 2.24 -2.06 4.86
CA ILE A 304 2.61 -2.10 3.43
C ILE A 304 2.88 -0.68 2.92
N ALA A 305 2.06 0.30 3.29
CA ALA A 305 2.23 1.69 2.92
C ALA A 305 3.55 2.28 3.47
N VAL A 306 3.84 2.05 4.76
CA VAL A 306 5.09 2.49 5.39
C VAL A 306 6.31 1.84 4.73
N LEU A 307 6.24 0.53 4.45
CA LEU A 307 7.31 -0.19 3.73
C LEU A 307 7.46 0.32 2.30
N GLY A 308 6.37 0.68 1.61
CA GLY A 308 6.38 1.27 0.29
C GLY A 308 7.07 2.64 0.27
N VAL A 309 6.68 3.55 1.18
CA VAL A 309 7.34 4.85 1.35
C VAL A 309 8.84 4.65 1.63
N THR A 310 9.18 3.74 2.54
CA THR A 310 10.57 3.42 2.89
C THR A 310 11.35 2.88 1.69
N ALA A 311 10.77 1.95 0.93
CA ALA A 311 11.39 1.37 -0.26
C ALA A 311 11.66 2.42 -1.34
N GLY A 312 10.68 3.29 -1.63
CA GLY A 312 10.81 4.34 -2.63
C GLY A 312 11.95 5.30 -2.32
N TRP A 313 12.02 5.78 -1.07
CA TRP A 313 13.08 6.69 -0.65
C TRP A 313 14.45 6.02 -0.48
N ALA A 314 14.49 4.76 -0.07
CA ALA A 314 15.74 3.99 -0.05
C ALA A 314 16.29 3.76 -1.47
N ARG A 315 15.42 3.45 -2.45
CA ARG A 315 15.80 3.35 -3.86
C ARG A 315 16.20 4.71 -4.44
N TRP A 316 15.55 5.81 -4.04
CA TRP A 316 15.94 7.17 -4.40
C TRP A 316 17.37 7.48 -3.97
N LEU A 317 17.73 7.15 -2.72
CA LEU A 317 19.09 7.29 -2.21
C LEU A 317 20.06 6.43 -3.01
N GLU A 318 19.78 5.13 -3.21
CA GLU A 318 20.66 4.23 -3.96
C GLU A 318 20.96 4.75 -5.37
N VAL A 319 19.96 5.26 -6.10
CA VAL A 319 20.15 5.82 -7.46
C VAL A 319 21.00 7.09 -7.43
N LYS A 320 20.93 7.88 -6.36
CA LYS A 320 21.69 9.12 -6.23
C LYS A 320 23.07 8.95 -5.61
N ALA A 321 23.34 7.84 -4.94
CA ALA A 321 24.52 7.59 -4.12
C ALA A 321 25.73 7.06 -4.92
N PRO A 322 26.83 7.83 -5.04
CA PRO A 322 28.13 7.28 -5.41
C PRO A 322 28.90 6.69 -4.21
N ASP A 323 28.47 6.97 -2.98
CA ASP A 323 29.25 6.71 -1.76
C ASP A 323 29.08 5.29 -1.20
N PRO A 324 30.17 4.64 -0.72
CA PRO A 324 30.12 3.37 -0.01
C PRO A 324 29.23 3.39 1.25
N GLU A 325 29.11 4.55 1.90
CA GLU A 325 28.33 4.74 3.13
C GLU A 325 26.81 4.60 2.91
N GLU A 326 26.33 4.77 1.67
CA GLU A 326 24.91 4.70 1.32
C GLU A 326 24.53 3.35 0.66
N ARG A 327 25.46 2.39 0.62
CA ARG A 327 25.22 1.04 0.07
C ARG A 327 24.11 0.28 0.80
N TRP A 328 23.85 0.60 2.07
CA TRP A 328 22.75 0.00 2.82
C TRP A 328 21.39 0.27 2.17
N ALA A 329 21.22 1.41 1.47
CA ALA A 329 19.98 1.77 0.82
C ALA A 329 19.62 0.79 -0.31
N GLY A 330 20.64 0.27 -1.03
CA GLY A 330 20.50 -0.78 -2.03
C GLY A 330 20.12 -2.16 -1.47
N TRP A 331 20.23 -2.36 -0.15
CA TRP A 331 19.73 -3.54 0.57
C TRP A 331 18.39 -3.29 1.25
N LEU A 332 18.09 -2.06 1.67
CA LEU A 332 16.85 -1.76 2.38
C LEU A 332 15.62 -1.87 1.48
N TRP A 333 15.62 -1.25 0.29
CA TRP A 333 14.41 -1.25 -0.54
C TRP A 333 13.99 -2.65 -1.03
N PRO A 334 14.90 -3.58 -1.40
CA PRO A 334 14.49 -4.95 -1.72
C PRO A 334 13.98 -5.72 -0.51
N VAL A 335 14.56 -5.49 0.68
CA VAL A 335 14.05 -6.07 1.94
C VAL A 335 12.63 -5.60 2.19
N CYS A 336 12.33 -4.32 1.99
CA CYS A 336 10.95 -3.82 2.08
C CYS A 336 10.02 -4.56 1.12
N PHE A 337 10.42 -4.84 -0.12
CA PHE A 337 9.61 -5.65 -1.05
C PHE A 337 9.42 -7.07 -0.55
N VAL A 338 10.46 -7.72 -0.01
CA VAL A 338 10.30 -9.05 0.60
C VAL A 338 9.30 -9.01 1.75
N LEU A 339 9.39 -8.03 2.64
CA LEU A 339 8.48 -7.88 3.77
C LEU A 339 7.03 -7.61 3.31
N ILE A 340 6.82 -6.74 2.32
CA ILE A 340 5.50 -6.52 1.71
C ILE A 340 4.97 -7.83 1.13
N GLY A 341 5.80 -8.55 0.38
CA GLY A 341 5.43 -9.83 -0.22
C GLY A 341 5.03 -10.86 0.84
N LEU A 342 5.76 -10.94 1.96
CA LEU A 342 5.45 -11.84 3.07
C LEU A 342 4.18 -11.45 3.82
N LEU A 343 3.93 -10.15 4.05
CA LEU A 343 2.69 -9.66 4.64
C LEU A 343 1.47 -10.04 3.78
N LEU A 344 1.58 -9.84 2.47
CA LEU A 344 0.55 -10.21 1.51
C LEU A 344 0.38 -11.73 1.39
N LEU A 345 1.46 -12.50 1.45
CA LEU A 345 1.41 -13.97 1.39
C LEU A 345 0.81 -14.59 2.65
N GLY A 346 0.97 -13.95 3.80
CA GLY A 346 0.35 -14.33 5.07
C GLY A 346 -1.04 -13.72 5.29
N TYR A 347 -1.55 -12.91 4.36
CA TYR A 347 -2.82 -12.20 4.48
C TYR A 347 -3.98 -13.16 4.75
N ARG A 348 -4.93 -12.75 5.59
CA ARG A 348 -6.19 -13.46 5.77
C ARG A 348 -7.28 -12.49 6.15
N GLU A 349 -8.52 -12.78 5.80
CA GLU A 349 -9.64 -11.95 6.26
C GLU A 349 -10.43 -12.57 7.40
N ALA A 350 -10.42 -13.91 7.50
CA ALA A 350 -11.13 -14.70 8.49
C ALA A 350 -10.23 -15.74 9.20
#